data_AF-A0A5M9ZIQ5-F1
#
_entry.id   AF-A0A5M9ZIQ5-F1
#
_cell.length_a   1.000
_cell.length_b   1.000
_cell.length_c   1.000
_cell.angle_alpha   90.00
_cell.angle_beta   90.00
_cell.angle_gamma   90.00
#
_symmetry.space_group_name_H-M   'P 1'
#
loop_
_entity.id
_entity.type
_entity.pdbx_description
1 polymer ?
#
loop_
_entity_poly.entity_id
_entity_poly.type
_entity_poly.pdbx_seq_one_letter_code
_entity_poly.pdbx_strand_id
1 'polypeptide(L)'
;MISEDEVFDVCLTAQDMLAPLARYVDASWWGIHHISGDYGWVSSGEWDAVFRRLPFWAADAYILTGNDLTAGEVARVYNEGGFAALEREAVRSAAECDADGVYYTTVWCEECGAAESCSCFC
;
A
#
# COMPACT_ATOMS: atom_id res chain seq x y z
N MET A 1 -10.92 18.44 -5.78
CA MET A 1 -11.61 17.20 -6.13
C MET A 1 -10.68 16.49 -7.09
N ILE A 2 -10.22 15.28 -6.76
CA ILE A 2 -9.32 14.52 -7.62
C ILE A 2 -10.14 13.79 -8.68
N SER A 3 -9.61 13.61 -9.89
CA SER A 3 -10.29 12.86 -10.96
C SER A 3 -9.88 11.39 -10.96
N GLU A 4 -10.65 10.57 -11.68
CA GLU A 4 -10.27 9.19 -12.01
C GLU A 4 -8.92 9.15 -12.73
N ASP A 5 -8.73 10.00 -13.74
CA ASP A 5 -7.46 10.09 -14.48
C ASP A 5 -6.28 10.44 -13.56
N GLU A 6 -6.47 11.36 -12.60
CA GLU A 6 -5.42 11.73 -11.64
C GLU A 6 -5.04 10.55 -10.73
N VAL A 7 -6.02 9.78 -10.27
CA VAL A 7 -5.76 8.56 -9.49
C VAL A 7 -5.02 7.53 -10.33
N PHE A 8 -5.48 7.29 -11.56
CA PHE A 8 -4.87 6.33 -12.47
C PHE A 8 -3.41 6.68 -12.78
N ASP A 9 -3.13 7.92 -13.17
CA ASP A 9 -1.79 8.40 -13.49
C ASP A 9 -0.83 8.29 -12.29
N VAL A 10 -1.31 8.62 -11.09
CA VAL A 10 -0.52 8.51 -9.86
C VAL A 10 -0.23 7.05 -9.52
N CYS A 11 -1.20 6.14 -9.66
CA CYS A 11 -1.00 4.72 -9.38
C CYS A 11 -0.06 4.07 -10.39
N LEU A 12 -0.15 4.44 -11.68
CA LEU A 12 0.82 4.03 -12.69
C LEU A 12 2.23 4.55 -12.38
N THR A 13 2.35 5.82 -12.00
CA THR A 13 3.65 6.41 -11.61
C THR A 13 4.24 5.68 -10.40
N ALA A 14 3.42 5.35 -9.40
CA ALA A 14 3.86 4.56 -8.24
C ALA A 14 4.33 3.17 -8.67
N GLN A 15 3.57 2.48 -9.53
CA GLN A 15 3.95 1.18 -10.08
C GLN A 15 5.30 1.23 -10.81
N ASP A 16 5.51 2.21 -11.69
CA ASP A 16 6.76 2.38 -12.45
C ASP A 16 7.96 2.66 -11.54
N MET A 17 7.73 3.32 -10.40
CA MET A 17 8.77 3.59 -9.40
C MET A 17 9.06 2.36 -8.51
N LEU A 18 8.05 1.56 -8.20
CA LEU A 18 8.16 0.38 -7.32
C LEU A 18 8.70 -0.84 -8.06
N ALA A 19 8.26 -1.08 -9.31
CA ALA A 19 8.59 -2.28 -10.07
C ALA A 19 10.11 -2.56 -10.20
N PRO A 20 11.00 -1.57 -10.41
CA PRO A 20 12.44 -1.81 -10.45
C PRO A 20 13.07 -2.16 -9.09
N LEU A 21 12.39 -1.81 -7.99
CA LEU A 21 12.82 -2.10 -6.62
C LEU A 21 12.31 -3.46 -6.14
N ALA A 22 11.28 -3.96 -6.80
CA ALA A 22 10.57 -5.16 -6.44
C ALA A 22 11.44 -6.40 -6.62
N ARG A 23 11.33 -7.31 -5.66
CA ARG A 23 12.12 -8.54 -5.62
C ARG A 23 11.19 -9.70 -5.30
N TYR A 24 11.41 -10.83 -5.96
CA TYR A 24 10.87 -12.12 -5.54
C TYR A 24 11.65 -12.59 -4.31
N VAL A 25 11.41 -11.95 -3.17
CA VAL A 25 11.94 -12.37 -1.88
C VAL A 25 10.92 -13.23 -1.18
N ASP A 26 11.41 -14.10 -0.30
CA ASP A 26 10.59 -14.92 0.59
C ASP A 26 9.71 -14.01 1.47
N ALA A 27 8.41 -14.28 1.52
CA ALA A 27 7.43 -13.61 2.37
C ALA A 27 7.74 -13.71 3.87
N SER A 28 8.75 -14.52 4.24
CA SER A 28 9.37 -14.54 5.56
C SER A 28 10.14 -13.28 5.92
N TRP A 29 10.26 -12.29 5.02
CA TRP A 29 10.83 -10.97 5.31
C TRP A 29 9.79 -10.03 5.96
N TRP A 30 10.21 -9.40 7.05
CA TRP A 30 9.38 -8.68 8.01
C TRP A 30 9.33 -7.19 7.62
N GLY A 31 8.16 -6.55 7.62
CA GLY A 31 8.05 -5.12 7.27
C GLY A 31 8.26 -4.86 5.77
N ILE A 32 7.59 -5.66 4.94
CA ILE A 32 7.61 -5.53 3.48
C ILE A 32 6.18 -5.31 2.95
N HIS A 33 6.09 -4.69 1.79
CA HIS A 33 4.84 -4.50 1.04
C HIS A 33 4.84 -5.42 -0.17
N HIS A 34 3.79 -6.21 -0.32
CA HIS A 34 3.50 -6.88 -1.58
C HIS A 34 2.98 -5.82 -2.56
N ILE A 35 3.55 -5.79 -3.76
CA ILE A 35 3.04 -4.94 -4.83
C ILE A 35 2.27 -5.84 -5.80
N SER A 36 0.99 -5.53 -6.00
CA SER A 36 -0.04 -6.32 -6.68
C SER A 36 0.47 -7.18 -7.84
N GLY A 37 -0.02 -8.41 -7.95
CA GLY A 37 0.30 -9.36 -9.01
C GLY A 37 1.68 -10.00 -8.86
N ASP A 38 2.32 -10.33 -9.98
CA ASP A 38 3.61 -11.05 -9.99
C ASP A 38 4.81 -10.14 -9.66
N TYR A 39 4.63 -8.88 -9.30
CA TYR A 39 5.77 -7.95 -9.18
C TYR A 39 6.60 -8.16 -7.91
N GLY A 40 6.05 -8.83 -6.89
CA GLY A 40 6.78 -9.26 -5.70
C GLY A 40 6.77 -8.23 -4.58
N TRP A 41 7.91 -8.06 -3.91
CA TRP A 41 7.98 -7.36 -2.62
C TRP A 41 8.95 -6.18 -2.62
N VAL A 42 8.60 -5.13 -1.88
CA VAL A 42 9.47 -3.99 -1.54
C VAL A 42 9.55 -3.80 -0.02
N SER A 43 10.65 -3.25 0.48
CA SER A 43 10.75 -2.89 1.91
C SER A 43 9.90 -1.65 2.25
N SER A 44 9.48 -1.48 3.51
CA SER A 44 8.81 -0.24 3.94
C SER A 44 9.64 1.02 3.69
N GLY A 45 10.97 0.93 3.77
CA GLY A 45 11.85 2.07 3.45
C GLY A 45 11.81 2.46 1.96
N GLU A 46 11.77 1.47 1.05
CA GLU A 46 11.61 1.69 -0.39
C GLU A 46 10.22 2.23 -0.72
N TRP A 47 9.18 1.66 -0.11
CA TRP A 47 7.80 2.14 -0.20
C TRP A 47 7.69 3.62 0.20
N ASP A 48 8.15 3.97 1.41
CA ASP A 48 8.11 5.34 1.91
C ASP A 48 8.92 6.31 1.05
N ALA A 49 10.03 5.86 0.47
CA ALA A 49 10.86 6.69 -0.39
C ALA A 49 10.19 7.00 -1.74
N VAL A 50 9.37 6.09 -2.26
CA VAL A 50 8.53 6.31 -3.43
C VAL A 50 7.39 7.28 -3.09
N PHE A 51 6.58 6.96 -2.09
CA PHE A 51 5.37 7.72 -1.80
C PHE A 51 5.63 9.12 -1.22
N ARG A 52 6.80 9.37 -0.61
CA ARG A 52 7.23 10.74 -0.25
C ARG A 52 7.42 11.68 -1.45
N ARG A 53 7.54 11.15 -2.67
CA ARG A 53 7.67 11.93 -3.91
C ARG A 53 6.34 12.14 -4.62
N LEU A 54 5.29 11.45 -4.17
CA LEU A 54 3.95 11.48 -4.74
C LEU A 54 3.00 12.27 -3.82
N PRO A 55 1.78 12.60 -4.27
CA PRO A 55 0.77 13.19 -3.40
C PRO A 55 0.56 12.34 -2.15
N PHE A 56 0.27 12.98 -1.01
CA PHE A 56 0.16 12.30 0.29
C PHE A 56 -0.89 11.18 0.34
N TRP A 57 -1.87 11.20 -0.57
CA TRP A 57 -2.93 10.19 -0.69
C TRP A 57 -2.57 9.01 -1.60
N ALA A 58 -1.43 9.07 -2.28
CA ALA A 58 -1.06 8.13 -3.34
C ALA A 58 -0.87 6.69 -2.84
N ALA A 59 -0.35 6.50 -1.61
CA ALA A 59 -0.14 5.18 -1.04
C ALA A 59 -1.47 4.44 -0.84
N ASP A 60 -2.45 5.11 -0.23
CA ASP A 60 -3.78 4.53 0.01
C ASP A 60 -4.54 4.27 -1.29
N ALA A 61 -4.46 5.20 -2.25
CA ALA A 61 -5.03 5.01 -3.57
C ALA A 61 -4.42 3.79 -4.28
N TYR A 62 -3.09 3.66 -4.23
CA TYR A 62 -2.39 2.54 -4.85
C TYR A 62 -2.80 1.20 -4.23
N ILE A 63 -2.89 1.11 -2.89
CA ILE A 63 -3.40 -0.08 -2.18
C ILE A 63 -4.79 -0.46 -2.71
N LEU A 64 -5.71 0.49 -2.75
CA LEU A 64 -7.09 0.23 -3.19
C LEU A 64 -7.16 -0.20 -4.66
N THR A 65 -6.41 0.46 -5.54
CA THR A 65 -6.39 0.09 -6.96
C THR A 65 -5.77 -1.28 -7.21
N GLY A 66 -4.76 -1.65 -6.43
CA GLY A 66 -4.16 -2.98 -6.50
C GLY A 66 -4.98 -4.08 -5.82
N ASN A 67 -6.06 -3.70 -5.13
CA ASN A 67 -7.03 -4.57 -4.47
C ASN A 67 -8.44 -4.41 -5.07
N ASP A 68 -8.50 -4.31 -6.40
CA ASP A 68 -9.71 -4.35 -7.23
C ASP A 68 -10.66 -3.15 -7.18
N LEU A 69 -10.32 -2.04 -6.50
CA LEU A 69 -11.10 -0.81 -6.67
C LEU A 69 -10.68 -0.09 -7.94
N THR A 70 -11.66 0.36 -8.72
CA THR A 70 -11.38 1.21 -9.88
C THR A 70 -10.88 2.61 -9.46
N ALA A 71 -10.11 3.27 -10.32
CA ALA A 71 -9.64 4.63 -10.07
C ALA A 71 -10.81 5.62 -9.84
N GLY A 72 -11.96 5.42 -10.50
CA GLY A 72 -13.17 6.20 -10.28
C GLY A 72 -13.79 5.99 -8.89
N GLU A 73 -13.81 4.75 -8.39
CA GLU A 73 -14.26 4.45 -7.03
C GLU A 73 -13.34 5.06 -5.97
N VAL A 74 -12.02 4.96 -6.17
CA VAL A 74 -11.02 5.59 -5.29
C VAL A 74 -11.19 7.11 -5.25
N ALA A 75 -11.33 7.74 -6.42
CA ALA A 75 -11.60 9.18 -6.52
C ALA A 75 -12.89 9.56 -5.78
N ARG A 76 -13.96 8.76 -5.92
CA ARG A 76 -15.23 8.97 -5.21
C ARG A 76 -15.06 8.91 -3.69
N VAL A 77 -14.38 7.89 -3.17
CA VAL A 77 -14.11 7.75 -1.72
C VAL A 77 -13.39 8.98 -1.17
N TYR A 78 -12.34 9.43 -1.85
CA TYR A 78 -11.60 10.63 -1.44
C TYR A 78 -12.45 11.90 -1.54
N ASN A 79 -13.23 12.06 -2.60
CA ASN A 79 -14.01 13.28 -2.84
C ASN A 79 -15.22 13.41 -1.90
N GLU A 80 -15.81 12.30 -1.46
CA GLU A 80 -16.95 12.27 -0.52
C GLU A 80 -16.49 12.36 0.93
N GLY A 81 -15.41 11.65 1.30
CA GLY A 81 -15.01 11.47 2.69
C GLY A 81 -13.63 12.05 3.05
N GLY A 82 -12.93 12.64 2.08
CA GLY A 82 -11.57 13.13 2.24
C GLY A 82 -10.53 12.02 2.42
N PHE A 83 -9.31 12.43 2.72
CA PHE A 83 -8.19 11.53 2.97
C PHE A 83 -8.48 10.50 4.08
N ALA A 84 -9.14 10.90 5.16
CA ALA A 84 -9.45 9.98 6.27
C ALA A 84 -10.39 8.83 5.85
N ALA A 85 -11.26 9.03 4.86
CA ALA A 85 -12.08 7.94 4.32
C ALA A 85 -11.26 7.01 3.43
N LEU A 86 -10.36 7.59 2.62
CA LEU A 86 -9.44 6.84 1.78
C LEU A 86 -8.52 5.93 2.61
N GLU A 87 -7.87 6.49 3.63
CA GLU A 87 -6.97 5.78 4.56
C GLU A 87 -7.69 4.60 5.24
N ARG A 88 -8.90 4.83 5.80
CA ARG A 88 -9.69 3.76 6.43
C ARG A 88 -10.03 2.64 5.46
N GLU A 89 -10.37 2.98 4.22
CA GLU A 89 -10.71 2.01 3.19
C GLU A 89 -9.48 1.21 2.75
N ALA A 90 -8.33 1.88 2.59
CA ALA A 90 -7.06 1.23 2.25
C ALA A 90 -6.61 0.25 3.34
N VAL A 91 -6.69 0.64 4.62
CA VAL A 91 -6.39 -0.24 5.76
C VAL A 91 -7.32 -1.46 5.77
N ARG A 92 -8.62 -1.26 5.54
CA ARG A 92 -9.59 -2.35 5.46
C ARG A 92 -9.28 -3.30 4.30
N SER A 93 -9.05 -2.74 3.12
CA SER A 93 -8.74 -3.50 1.91
C SER A 93 -7.46 -4.32 2.05
N ALA A 94 -6.37 -3.73 2.57
CA ALA A 94 -5.11 -4.43 2.81
C ALA A 94 -5.24 -5.58 3.84
N ALA A 95 -6.15 -5.46 4.81
CA ALA A 95 -6.40 -6.50 5.81
C ALA A 95 -7.28 -7.65 5.30
N GLU A 96 -8.18 -7.37 4.34
CA GLU A 96 -9.09 -8.35 3.75
C GLU A 96 -8.48 -9.09 2.54
N CYS A 97 -7.39 -8.55 1.96
CA CYS A 97 -6.77 -9.06 0.74
C CYS A 97 -6.06 -10.41 0.93
N ASP A 98 -6.31 -11.36 0.01
CA ASP A 98 -5.52 -12.57 -0.15
C ASP A 98 -4.35 -12.33 -1.13
N ALA A 99 -3.37 -13.23 -1.15
CA ALA A 99 -1.96 -12.98 -1.46
C ALA A 99 -1.60 -12.30 -2.81
N ASP A 100 -2.56 -12.01 -3.69
CA ASP A 100 -2.34 -11.46 -5.02
C ASP A 100 -2.45 -9.91 -5.08
N GLY A 101 -3.00 -9.25 -4.06
CA GLY A 101 -3.13 -7.78 -4.03
C GLY A 101 -2.02 -7.05 -3.27
N VAL A 102 -2.22 -5.75 -3.01
CA VAL A 102 -1.31 -4.90 -2.22
C VAL A 102 -1.66 -5.00 -0.75
N TYR A 103 -0.71 -5.50 0.02
CA TYR A 103 -0.79 -5.58 1.47
C TYR A 103 0.60 -5.44 2.09
N TYR A 104 0.65 -5.22 3.39
CA TYR A 104 1.90 -5.12 4.13
C TYR A 104 1.97 -6.22 5.18
N THR A 105 3.14 -6.80 5.38
CA THR A 105 3.34 -7.82 6.41
C THR A 105 3.56 -7.15 7.77
N THR A 106 2.57 -7.24 8.65
CA THR A 106 2.75 -6.86 10.05
C THR A 106 3.35 -7.99 10.85
N VAL A 107 4.33 -7.64 11.67
CA VAL A 107 4.81 -8.48 12.77
C VAL A 107 3.97 -8.19 13.99
N TRP A 108 3.55 -9.21 14.72
CA TRP A 108 3.06 -9.06 16.09
C TRP A 108 4.13 -9.61 17.04
N CYS A 109 4.69 -8.82 17.97
CA CYS A 109 5.44 -9.44 19.09
C CYS A 109 4.40 -10.12 19.98
N GLU A 110 4.48 -11.45 20.11
CA GLU A 110 3.57 -12.22 20.97
C GLU A 110 3.69 -11.82 22.46
N GLU A 111 4.82 -11.24 22.88
CA GLU A 111 5.00 -10.72 24.24
C GLU A 111 4.44 -9.29 24.43
N CYS A 112 4.70 -8.38 23.48
CA CYS A 112 4.39 -6.94 23.64
C CYS A 112 3.08 -6.52 22.94
N GLY A 113 2.53 -7.36 22.05
CA GLY A 113 1.31 -7.08 21.27
C GLY A 113 1.44 -5.95 20.25
N ALA A 114 2.65 -5.41 20.06
CA ALA A 114 2.89 -4.31 19.12
C ALA A 114 3.02 -4.84 17.70
N ALA A 115 2.28 -4.20 16.78
CA ALA A 115 2.58 -4.22 15.36
C ALA A 115 3.51 -3.04 15.03
N GLU A 116 4.48 -3.27 14.16
CA GLU A 116 5.48 -2.28 13.69
C GLU A 116 6.71 -2.10 14.61
N SER A 117 7.63 -3.08 14.59
CA SER A 117 9.06 -2.83 14.35
C SER A 117 9.90 -4.04 14.76
N CYS A 118 10.94 -4.32 13.97
CA CYS A 118 12.01 -5.27 14.25
C CYS A 118 12.89 -4.87 15.47
N SER A 119 12.37 -4.04 16.37
CA SER A 119 13.05 -3.48 17.53
C SER A 119 12.29 -3.62 18.85
N CYS A 120 11.21 -4.42 18.93
CA CYS A 120 10.67 -4.79 20.25
C CYS A 120 11.73 -5.67 20.93
N PHE A 121 12.50 -5.10 21.87
CA PHE A 121 13.32 -5.82 22.85
C PHE A 121 12.39 -6.33 23.98
N CYS A 122 11.36 -7.09 23.58
CA CYS A 122 10.88 -8.24 24.32
C CYS A 122 12.01 -9.30 24.15
#